data_AF-A0A7W1DW53-F1
#
_entry.id   AF-A0A7W1DW53-F1
#
_cell.length_a   1.000
_cell.length_b   1.000
_cell.length_c   1.000
_cell.angle_alpha   90.00
_cell.angle_beta   90.00
_cell.angle_gamma   90.00
#
_symmetry.space_group_name_H-M   'P 1'
#
loop_
_entity.id
_entity.type
_entity.pdbx_description
1 polymer ?
#
loop_
_entity_poly.entity_id
_entity_poly.type
_entity_poly.pdbx_seq_one_letter_code
_entity_poly.pdbx_strand_id
1 'polypeptide(L)'
;MTRPFTWIETDAAADCKTGFFVRDDLAASLVEIYRTVRARGGLLTSSGGTRTLTAEIHAARSPVSLHYLGRAIDLCIQSGMHGASDPYAVIEEPNDDDPERPWWRVLARGADDSGLSLTAPMNQVWRSGEGGVTLPRDEAFFDLTALFAEHGWTRIPARPGWRTNYLCTEWWHFECHQGLTPGESRFGEQLDALFAADAIDASPLAVSRDRVWNGRYFAPD
;
A
#
# COMPACT_ATOMS: atom_id res chain seq x y z
N MET A 1 -12.68 -24.41 9.65
CA MET A 1 -12.79 -22.97 9.38
C MET A 1 -11.59 -22.57 8.56
N THR A 2 -11.82 -22.11 7.33
CA THR A 2 -10.79 -21.40 6.54
C THR A 2 -10.35 -20.18 7.34
N ARG A 3 -9.04 -19.92 7.39
CA ARG A 3 -8.54 -18.67 7.96
C ARG A 3 -9.08 -17.54 7.09
N PRO A 4 -9.61 -16.43 7.65
CA PRO A 4 -10.14 -15.32 6.85
C PRO A 4 -9.04 -14.53 6.10
N PHE A 5 -7.82 -15.04 6.14
CA PHE A 5 -6.65 -14.47 5.50
C PHE A 5 -5.90 -15.54 4.72
N THR A 6 -5.43 -15.15 3.55
CA THR A 6 -4.58 -15.95 2.67
C THR A 6 -3.18 -15.37 2.63
N TRP A 7 -2.19 -16.25 2.64
CA TRP A 7 -0.78 -15.88 2.50
C TRP A 7 -0.46 -15.61 1.03
N ILE A 8 0.11 -14.45 0.76
CA ILE A 8 0.62 -14.04 -0.56
C ILE A 8 2.14 -14.09 -0.50
N GLU A 9 2.75 -14.86 -1.38
CA GLU A 9 4.20 -14.90 -1.55
C GLU A 9 4.69 -13.65 -2.28
N THR A 10 5.87 -13.16 -1.91
CA THR A 10 6.55 -12.05 -2.56
C THR A 10 8.03 -12.37 -2.76
N ASP A 11 8.68 -11.60 -3.63
CA ASP A 11 10.09 -11.78 -3.92
C ASP A 11 10.97 -11.43 -2.72
N ALA A 12 11.99 -12.26 -2.49
CA ALA A 12 13.03 -11.96 -1.53
C ALA A 12 13.89 -10.79 -2.04
N ALA A 13 14.02 -9.76 -1.22
CA ALA A 13 14.93 -8.64 -1.40
C ALA A 13 15.49 -8.25 -0.02
N ALA A 14 16.66 -7.61 0.01
CA ALA A 14 17.34 -7.28 1.27
C ALA A 14 16.40 -6.49 2.21
N ASP A 15 16.29 -6.95 3.46
CA ASP A 15 15.41 -6.41 4.51
C ASP A 15 13.90 -6.41 4.21
N CYS A 16 13.47 -7.08 3.13
CA CYS A 16 12.07 -7.26 2.76
C CYS A 16 11.51 -8.59 3.26
N LYS A 17 10.19 -8.64 3.46
CA LYS A 17 9.47 -9.89 3.75
C LYS A 17 9.26 -10.69 2.47
N THR A 18 9.19 -12.01 2.60
CA THR A 18 8.91 -12.96 1.51
C THR A 18 7.41 -13.26 1.34
N GLY A 19 6.57 -12.47 2.00
CA GLY A 19 5.13 -12.51 1.84
C GLY A 19 4.40 -11.84 2.98
N PHE A 20 3.08 -11.88 2.90
CA PHE A 20 2.18 -11.27 3.87
C PHE A 20 0.80 -11.93 3.83
N PHE A 21 0.02 -11.72 4.89
CA PHE A 21 -1.39 -12.09 4.89
C PHE A 21 -2.25 -10.95 4.34
N VAL A 22 -3.28 -11.31 3.58
CA VAL A 22 -4.34 -10.43 3.06
C VAL A 22 -5.69 -11.10 3.29
N ARG A 23 -6.77 -10.33 3.32
CA ARG A 23 -8.14 -10.87 3.41
C ARG A 23 -8.41 -11.82 2.23
N ASP A 24 -9.03 -12.97 2.53
CA ASP A 24 -9.14 -14.08 1.57
C ASP A 24 -9.85 -13.70 0.26
N ASP A 25 -10.92 -12.89 0.34
CA ASP A 25 -11.68 -12.40 -0.81
C ASP A 25 -10.89 -11.44 -1.72
N LEU A 26 -9.75 -10.91 -1.25
CA LEU A 26 -8.86 -10.04 -2.01
C LEU A 26 -7.58 -10.75 -2.48
N ALA A 27 -7.35 -11.99 -2.06
CA ALA A 27 -6.11 -12.70 -2.34
C ALA A 27 -5.89 -12.96 -3.83
N ALA A 28 -6.96 -13.29 -4.56
CA ALA A 28 -6.88 -13.60 -5.98
C ALA A 28 -6.31 -12.43 -6.81
N SER A 29 -6.68 -11.19 -6.49
CA SER A 29 -6.19 -10.04 -7.24
C SER A 29 -4.69 -9.80 -7.03
N LEU A 30 -4.18 -10.00 -5.81
CA LEU A 30 -2.74 -9.91 -5.53
C LEU A 30 -1.93 -11.06 -6.13
N VAL A 31 -2.50 -12.27 -6.22
CA VAL A 31 -1.86 -13.39 -6.93
C VAL A 31 -1.68 -13.05 -8.41
N GLU A 32 -2.69 -12.45 -9.05
CA GLU A 32 -2.60 -12.04 -10.46
C GLU A 32 -1.63 -10.86 -10.67
N ILE A 33 -1.62 -9.87 -9.76
CA ILE A 33 -0.60 -8.81 -9.75
C ILE A 33 0.80 -9.43 -9.67
N TYR A 34 1.04 -10.34 -8.71
CA TYR A 34 2.33 -11.01 -8.54
C TYR A 34 2.77 -11.74 -9.81
N ARG A 35 1.88 -12.54 -10.40
CA ARG A 35 2.14 -13.27 -11.65
C ARG A 35 2.50 -12.32 -12.78
N THR A 36 1.76 -11.23 -12.92
CA THR A 36 1.99 -10.23 -13.98
C THR A 36 3.33 -9.51 -13.79
N VAL A 37 3.65 -9.10 -12.56
CA VAL A 37 4.94 -8.48 -12.22
C VAL A 37 6.10 -9.42 -12.58
N ARG A 38 6.00 -10.69 -12.19
CA ARG A 38 7.03 -11.70 -12.48
C ARG A 38 7.16 -11.99 -13.97
N ALA A 39 6.04 -12.07 -14.70
CA ALA A 39 6.04 -12.27 -16.15
C ALA A 39 6.77 -11.14 -16.90
N ARG A 40 6.65 -9.90 -16.40
CA ARG A 40 7.35 -8.70 -16.91
C ARG A 40 8.81 -8.57 -16.42
N GLY A 41 9.32 -9.58 -15.72
CA GLY A 41 10.68 -9.59 -15.17
C GLY A 41 10.90 -8.66 -13.97
N GLY A 42 9.82 -8.14 -13.38
CA GLY A 42 9.89 -7.30 -12.19
C GLY A 42 9.87 -8.07 -10.88
N LEU A 43 9.99 -7.31 -9.78
CA LEU A 43 9.91 -7.81 -8.42
C LEU A 43 8.67 -7.22 -7.72
N LEU A 44 7.92 -8.06 -7.01
CA LEU A 44 6.94 -7.62 -6.02
C LEU A 44 7.56 -7.85 -4.63
N THR A 45 7.93 -6.78 -3.95
CA THR A 45 8.52 -6.82 -2.61
C THR A 45 7.48 -6.46 -1.55
N SER A 46 7.73 -6.78 -0.27
CA SER A 46 6.78 -6.43 0.80
C SER A 46 7.44 -6.03 2.11
N SER A 47 6.82 -5.08 2.81
CA SER A 47 7.02 -4.81 4.25
C SER A 47 5.87 -5.35 5.12
N GLY A 48 4.77 -5.81 4.52
CA GLY A 48 3.67 -6.48 5.20
C GLY A 48 2.30 -6.24 4.55
N GLY A 49 1.27 -6.79 5.20
CA GLY A 49 -0.14 -6.65 4.80
C GLY A 49 -0.99 -6.47 6.04
N THR A 50 -1.51 -7.55 6.62
CA THR A 50 -2.31 -7.47 7.84
C THR A 50 -1.55 -6.91 9.05
N ARG A 51 -2.27 -6.16 9.89
CA ARG A 51 -1.82 -5.70 11.20
C ARG A 51 -2.61 -6.41 12.31
N THR A 52 -1.94 -6.78 13.40
CA THR A 52 -2.58 -7.45 14.54
C THR A 52 -3.50 -6.51 15.30
N LEU A 53 -4.59 -7.03 15.88
CA LEU A 53 -5.53 -6.25 16.70
C LEU A 53 -4.84 -5.58 17.91
N THR A 54 -3.76 -6.16 18.42
CA THR A 54 -2.99 -5.68 19.58
C THR A 54 -1.94 -4.63 19.23
N ALA A 55 -1.82 -4.24 17.96
CA ALA A 55 -0.83 -3.23 17.57
C ALA A 55 -1.11 -1.90 18.26
N GLU A 56 -0.06 -1.30 18.82
CA GLU A 56 -0.15 -0.02 19.51
C GLU A 56 -0.68 1.09 18.59
N ILE A 57 -1.69 1.84 19.03
CA ILE A 57 -2.23 2.99 18.29
C ILE A 57 -1.43 4.25 18.64
N HIS A 58 -1.03 5.00 17.62
CA HIS A 58 -0.39 6.31 17.78
C HIS A 58 -0.63 7.16 16.52
N ALA A 59 -0.15 8.40 16.49
CA ALA A 59 -0.38 9.32 15.35
C ALA A 59 0.09 8.74 14.00
N ALA A 60 1.10 7.87 14.00
CA ALA A 60 1.58 7.18 12.80
C ALA A 60 0.85 5.86 12.50
N ARG A 61 -0.03 5.39 13.38
CA ARG A 61 -0.78 4.14 13.25
C ARG A 61 -2.26 4.35 13.61
N SER A 62 -3.06 4.70 12.61
CA SER A 62 -4.49 4.97 12.77
C SER A 62 -5.25 3.75 13.31
N PRO A 63 -6.19 3.92 14.26
CA PRO A 63 -7.03 2.83 14.77
C PRO A 63 -8.02 2.27 13.74
N VAL A 64 -8.26 3.00 12.66
CA VAL A 64 -9.20 2.62 11.59
C VAL A 64 -8.49 2.20 10.29
N SER A 65 -7.22 1.81 10.42
CA SER A 65 -6.40 1.44 9.26
C SER A 65 -6.90 0.17 8.58
N LEU A 66 -6.90 0.18 7.24
CA LEU A 66 -7.30 -0.97 6.43
C LEU A 66 -6.38 -2.19 6.57
N HIS A 67 -5.16 -2.03 7.13
CA HIS A 67 -4.31 -3.17 7.47
C HIS A 67 -4.93 -4.10 8.52
N TYR A 68 -5.75 -3.58 9.46
CA TYR A 68 -6.45 -4.45 10.42
C TYR A 68 -7.50 -5.34 9.73
N LEU A 69 -8.00 -4.89 8.57
CA LEU A 69 -9.01 -5.60 7.80
C LEU A 69 -8.41 -6.50 6.72
N GLY A 70 -7.07 -6.58 6.62
CA GLY A 70 -6.38 -7.25 5.52
C GLY A 70 -6.69 -6.65 4.15
N ARG A 71 -7.04 -5.36 4.09
CA ARG A 71 -7.38 -4.62 2.87
C ARG A 71 -6.28 -3.64 2.45
N ALA A 72 -5.11 -3.70 3.08
CA ALA A 72 -3.96 -2.86 2.73
C ALA A 72 -2.67 -3.70 2.72
N ILE A 73 -1.75 -3.28 1.87
CA ILE A 73 -0.41 -3.85 1.76
C ILE A 73 0.63 -2.75 1.72
N ASP A 74 1.82 -3.08 2.18
CA ASP A 74 3.01 -2.27 2.03
C ASP A 74 3.99 -3.01 1.12
N LEU A 75 4.35 -2.39 0.00
CA LEU A 75 5.58 -2.72 -0.71
C LEU A 75 6.77 -2.57 0.24
N CYS A 76 7.91 -3.18 -0.08
CA CYS A 76 9.06 -3.07 0.82
C CYS A 76 9.58 -1.63 0.86
N ILE A 77 9.62 -1.03 2.04
CA ILE A 77 10.08 0.36 2.21
C ILE A 77 11.54 0.58 1.81
N GLN A 78 12.33 -0.49 1.60
CA GLN A 78 13.72 -0.41 1.13
C GLN A 78 13.86 -0.54 -0.39
N SER A 79 12.75 -0.67 -1.13
CA SER A 79 12.76 -0.98 -2.56
C SER A 79 12.45 0.20 -3.48
N GLY A 80 12.38 1.41 -2.94
CA GLY A 80 12.13 2.65 -3.69
C GLY A 80 12.55 3.90 -2.90
N MET A 81 12.83 4.98 -3.63
CA MET A 81 13.29 6.28 -3.12
C MET A 81 14.62 6.32 -2.34
N HIS A 82 15.46 5.28 -2.40
CA HIS A 82 16.80 5.25 -1.81
C HIS A 82 17.91 5.51 -2.83
N GLY A 83 17.72 5.12 -4.09
CA GLY A 83 18.73 5.34 -5.12
C GLY A 83 18.40 4.74 -6.48
N ALA A 84 19.36 4.87 -7.40
CA ALA A 84 19.21 4.35 -8.77
C ALA A 84 19.18 2.81 -8.84
N SER A 85 19.65 2.11 -7.81
CA SER A 85 19.63 0.64 -7.77
C SER A 85 18.26 0.06 -7.36
N ASP A 86 17.30 0.89 -6.96
CA ASP A 86 16.03 0.44 -6.40
C ASP A 86 15.21 -0.38 -7.42
N PRO A 87 14.52 -1.45 -6.98
CA PRO A 87 13.57 -2.18 -7.81
C PRO A 87 12.45 -1.30 -8.37
N TYR A 88 12.04 -0.29 -7.62
CA TYR A 88 11.01 0.66 -8.02
C TYR A 88 11.57 2.03 -8.35
N ALA A 89 11.04 2.64 -9.41
CA ALA A 89 11.13 4.09 -9.63
C ALA A 89 9.84 4.72 -9.11
N VAL A 90 9.95 5.78 -8.31
CA VAL A 90 8.81 6.47 -7.71
C VAL A 90 8.73 7.88 -8.31
N ILE A 91 7.59 8.21 -8.89
CA ILE A 91 7.33 9.51 -9.53
C ILE A 91 6.38 10.30 -8.63
N GLU A 92 6.71 11.57 -8.40
CA GLU A 92 5.83 12.52 -7.74
C GLU A 92 4.74 12.98 -8.73
N GLU A 93 3.48 12.86 -8.34
CA GLU A 93 2.33 13.39 -9.07
C GLU A 93 1.59 14.42 -8.21
N PRO A 94 1.10 15.53 -8.80
CA PRO A 94 0.39 16.56 -8.06
C PRO A 94 -0.89 16.01 -7.44
N ASN A 95 -1.26 16.55 -6.29
CA ASN A 95 -2.53 16.29 -5.62
C ASN A 95 -3.34 17.57 -5.54
N ASP A 96 -4.33 17.72 -6.43
CA ASP A 96 -5.12 18.95 -6.57
C ASP A 96 -5.93 19.28 -5.30
N ASP A 97 -6.33 18.26 -4.54
CA ASP A 97 -7.09 18.43 -3.29
C ASP A 97 -6.21 18.85 -2.10
N ASP A 98 -4.90 18.54 -2.15
CA ASP A 98 -3.95 18.79 -1.06
C ASP A 98 -2.51 18.91 -1.62
N PRO A 99 -2.12 20.09 -2.15
CA PRO A 99 -0.85 20.28 -2.86
C PRO A 99 0.41 20.00 -2.03
N GLU A 100 0.30 19.98 -0.69
CA GLU A 100 1.42 19.65 0.21
C GLU A 100 1.68 18.14 0.32
N ARG A 101 0.75 17.32 -0.20
CA ARG A 101 0.72 15.86 -0.05
C ARG A 101 0.57 15.20 -1.43
N PRO A 102 1.68 15.04 -2.16
CA PRO A 102 1.64 14.48 -3.52
C PRO A 102 1.16 13.03 -3.53
N TRP A 103 0.74 12.60 -4.71
CA TRP A 103 0.57 11.19 -5.03
C TRP A 103 1.89 10.59 -5.51
N TRP A 104 2.04 9.28 -5.35
CA TRP A 104 3.21 8.54 -5.83
C TRP A 104 2.79 7.56 -6.91
N ARG A 105 3.38 7.67 -8.10
CA ARG A 105 3.28 6.64 -9.12
C ARG A 105 4.50 5.74 -9.04
N VAL A 106 4.25 4.46 -8.81
CA VAL A 106 5.27 3.44 -8.63
C VAL A 106 5.43 2.68 -9.93
N LEU A 107 6.64 2.68 -10.47
CA LEU A 107 7.01 1.88 -11.62
C LEU A 107 7.94 0.76 -11.19
N ALA A 108 7.68 -0.46 -11.65
CA ALA A 108 8.54 -1.61 -11.40
C ALA A 108 9.54 -1.81 -12.53
N ARG A 109 10.81 -2.05 -12.17
CA ARG A 109 11.84 -2.42 -13.16
C ARG A 109 11.39 -3.69 -13.88
N GLY A 110 11.52 -3.71 -15.20
CA GLY A 110 11.06 -4.81 -16.04
C GLY A 110 10.68 -4.31 -17.42
N ALA A 111 10.43 -5.25 -18.33
CA ALA A 111 9.94 -4.92 -19.66
C ALA A 111 8.43 -5.12 -19.70
N ASP A 112 7.70 -4.18 -20.30
CA ASP A 112 6.33 -4.43 -20.71
C ASP A 112 6.32 -5.08 -22.10
N ASP A 113 5.52 -6.13 -22.27
CA ASP A 113 5.32 -6.83 -23.56
C ASP A 113 4.69 -5.91 -24.62
N SER A 114 4.13 -4.76 -24.19
CA SER A 114 3.53 -3.73 -25.05
C SER A 114 4.52 -2.79 -25.73
N GLY A 115 5.80 -2.81 -25.35
CA GLY A 115 6.80 -1.86 -25.86
C GLY A 115 6.69 -0.44 -25.30
N LEU A 116 5.83 -0.19 -24.32
CA LEU A 116 5.84 1.04 -23.51
C LEU A 116 6.94 0.98 -22.45
N SER A 117 8.20 0.99 -22.88
CA SER A 117 9.27 1.41 -21.98
C SER A 117 9.07 2.91 -21.69
N LEU A 118 8.64 3.23 -20.48
CA LEU A 118 8.86 4.57 -19.96
C LEU A 118 10.38 4.72 -19.80
N THR A 119 11.06 5.40 -20.72
CA THR A 119 12.43 5.90 -20.49
C THR A 119 12.42 6.67 -19.19
N ALA A 120 13.23 6.25 -18.21
CA ALA A 120 12.78 6.34 -16.85
C ALA A 120 12.49 7.81 -16.41
N PRO A 121 11.25 8.07 -16.01
CA PRO A 121 10.73 9.37 -15.62
C PRO A 121 11.27 9.76 -14.25
N MET A 122 11.96 10.90 -14.17
CA MET A 122 12.16 11.71 -12.96
C MET A 122 12.02 10.94 -11.60
N ASN A 123 12.87 9.95 -11.34
CA ASN A 123 12.77 9.10 -10.15
C ASN A 123 13.07 9.91 -8.89
N GLN A 124 12.20 9.85 -7.90
CA GLN A 124 12.40 10.55 -6.64
C GLN A 124 13.28 9.73 -5.71
N VAL A 125 14.40 10.30 -5.28
CA VAL A 125 15.22 9.82 -4.16
C VAL A 125 14.96 10.72 -2.98
N TRP A 126 14.55 10.14 -1.86
CA TRP A 126 14.18 10.91 -0.68
C TRP A 126 15.42 11.41 0.06
N ARG A 127 15.42 12.71 0.43
CA ARG A 127 16.43 13.31 1.28
C ARG A 127 15.76 14.13 2.38
N SER A 128 16.19 13.90 3.62
CA SER A 128 15.66 14.61 4.79
C SER A 128 15.83 16.12 4.65
N GLY A 129 14.74 16.87 4.79
CA GLY A 129 14.69 18.33 4.66
C GLY A 129 14.43 18.82 3.24
N GLU A 130 14.67 18.00 2.21
CA GLU A 130 14.45 18.34 0.80
C GLU A 130 13.17 17.67 0.26
N GLY A 131 12.84 16.46 0.74
CA GLY A 131 11.80 15.61 0.16
C GLY A 131 12.35 14.80 -1.03
N GLY A 132 11.62 14.75 -2.13
CA GLY A 132 12.02 14.04 -3.34
C GLY A 132 13.05 14.84 -4.14
N VAL A 133 14.23 14.25 -4.34
CA VAL A 133 15.22 14.73 -5.30
C VAL A 133 15.16 13.87 -6.54
N THR A 134 14.93 14.51 -7.66
CA THR A 134 14.77 13.83 -8.93
C THR A 134 16.12 13.38 -9.50
N LEU A 135 16.23 12.08 -9.80
CA LEU A 135 17.34 11.48 -10.51
C LEU A 135 16.86 10.83 -11.80
N PRO A 136 17.59 11.00 -12.92
CA PRO A 136 17.30 10.26 -14.13
C PRO A 136 17.62 8.78 -13.92
N ARG A 137 16.87 7.95 -14.63
CA ARG A 137 17.09 6.52 -14.75
C ARG A 137 16.91 6.16 -16.24
N ASP A 138 17.61 5.15 -16.73
CA ASP A 138 17.61 4.78 -18.16
C ASP A 138 17.18 3.32 -18.39
N GLU A 139 16.73 2.64 -17.33
CA GLU A 139 16.22 1.28 -17.42
C GLU A 139 14.77 1.22 -17.90
N ALA A 140 14.33 0.01 -18.28
CA ALA A 140 12.95 -0.26 -18.60
C ALA A 140 12.11 -0.43 -17.32
N PHE A 141 10.94 0.20 -17.32
CA PHE A 141 9.93 0.10 -16.27
C PHE A 141 8.55 -0.12 -16.86
N PHE A 142 7.67 -0.76 -16.07
CA PHE A 142 6.24 -0.79 -16.30
C PHE A 142 5.49 -0.19 -15.10
N ASP A 143 4.27 0.27 -15.35
CA ASP A 143 3.46 0.96 -14.34
C ASP A 143 2.82 -0.02 -13.36
N LEU A 144 3.39 -0.11 -12.16
CA LEU A 144 2.86 -0.96 -11.09
C LEU A 144 1.61 -0.34 -10.48
N THR A 145 1.53 0.99 -10.38
CA THR A 145 0.33 1.67 -9.87
C THR A 145 -0.89 1.41 -10.76
N ALA A 146 -0.73 1.48 -12.09
CA ALA A 146 -1.81 1.15 -13.02
C ALA A 146 -2.24 -0.32 -12.88
N LEU A 147 -1.28 -1.25 -12.79
CA LEU A 147 -1.57 -2.67 -12.58
C LEU A 147 -2.35 -2.91 -11.26
N PHE A 148 -1.95 -2.27 -10.17
CA PHE A 148 -2.72 -2.34 -8.91
C PHE A 148 -4.15 -1.80 -9.07
N ALA A 149 -4.31 -0.68 -9.78
CA ALA A 149 -5.62 -0.06 -10.01
C ALA A 149 -6.55 -0.94 -10.87
N GLU A 150 -6.04 -1.63 -11.89
CA GLU A 150 -6.80 -2.62 -12.69
C GLU A 150 -7.40 -3.74 -11.81
N HIS A 151 -6.77 -4.00 -10.67
CA HIS A 151 -7.15 -5.01 -9.70
C HIS A 151 -7.87 -4.46 -8.46
N GLY A 152 -8.29 -3.20 -8.49
CA GLY A 152 -9.08 -2.57 -7.42
C GLY A 152 -8.27 -2.09 -6.21
N TRP A 153 -6.96 -1.99 -6.35
CA TRP A 153 -6.08 -1.46 -5.31
C TRP A 153 -5.62 -0.04 -5.65
N THR A 154 -5.72 0.84 -4.67
CA THR A 154 -5.40 2.27 -4.80
C THR A 154 -4.25 2.64 -3.88
N ARG A 155 -3.32 3.44 -4.38
CA ARG A 155 -2.33 4.14 -3.56
C ARG A 155 -2.99 5.14 -2.61
N ILE A 156 -2.22 5.61 -1.62
CA ILE A 156 -2.56 6.78 -0.79
C ILE A 156 -1.58 7.94 -1.07
N PRO A 157 -1.94 9.21 -0.78
CA PRO A 157 -1.00 10.30 -0.93
C PRO A 157 -0.03 10.31 0.25
N ALA A 158 1.08 11.05 0.11
CA ALA A 158 2.00 11.31 1.19
C ALA A 158 1.27 11.85 2.44
N ARG A 159 1.86 11.63 3.60
CA ARG A 159 1.40 12.16 4.88
C ARG A 159 2.03 13.52 5.19
N PRO A 160 1.41 14.31 6.07
CA PRO A 160 2.05 15.51 6.59
C PRO A 160 3.46 15.23 7.13
N GLY A 161 4.43 16.08 6.79
CA GLY A 161 5.82 15.94 7.21
C GLY A 161 6.67 15.01 6.36
N TRP A 162 6.20 14.55 5.20
CA TRP A 162 6.95 13.66 4.31
C TRP A 162 8.32 14.21 3.88
N ARG A 163 8.51 15.53 3.81
CA ARG A 163 9.81 16.14 3.48
C ARG A 163 10.90 15.90 4.54
N THR A 164 10.51 15.65 5.79
CA THR A 164 11.44 15.48 6.92
C THR A 164 11.36 14.09 7.57
N ASN A 165 10.33 13.31 7.23
CA ASN A 165 10.17 11.92 7.68
C ASN A 165 9.90 10.99 6.50
N TYR A 166 10.84 10.10 6.19
CA TYR A 166 10.71 9.12 5.11
C TYR A 166 9.46 8.27 5.24
N LEU A 167 9.09 7.86 6.47
CA LEU A 167 7.90 7.04 6.71
C LEU A 167 6.60 7.77 6.36
N CYS A 168 6.61 9.10 6.31
CA CYS A 168 5.47 9.88 5.86
C CYS A 168 5.36 9.94 4.32
N THR A 169 6.29 9.38 3.55
CA THR A 169 6.13 9.31 2.08
C THR A 169 5.00 8.37 1.69
N GLU A 170 4.85 7.20 2.34
CA GLU A 170 3.77 6.23 2.08
C GLU A 170 3.65 5.78 0.60
N TRP A 171 4.72 5.91 -0.20
CA TRP A 171 4.70 5.50 -1.62
C TRP A 171 4.45 3.99 -1.79
N TRP A 172 4.75 3.20 -0.75
CA TRP A 172 4.62 1.75 -0.70
C TRP A 172 3.19 1.26 -0.39
N HIS A 173 2.32 2.14 0.12
CA HIS A 173 1.03 1.73 0.68
C HIS A 173 -0.04 1.67 -0.42
N PHE A 174 -0.64 0.49 -0.58
CA PHE A 174 -1.79 0.25 -1.43
C PHE A 174 -2.93 -0.37 -0.63
N GLU A 175 -4.16 0.06 -0.92
CA GLU A 175 -5.35 -0.42 -0.22
C GLU A 175 -6.53 -0.64 -1.15
N CYS A 176 -7.41 -1.56 -0.78
CA CYS A 176 -8.57 -1.96 -1.58
C CYS A 176 -9.86 -1.51 -0.88
N HIS A 177 -10.60 -0.62 -1.54
CA HIS A 177 -11.88 -0.10 -1.07
C HIS A 177 -13.08 -0.90 -1.61
N GLN A 178 -12.84 -1.91 -2.43
CA GLN A 178 -13.91 -2.69 -3.05
C GLN A 178 -14.82 -3.34 -1.99
N GLY A 179 -16.12 -3.14 -2.16
CA GLY A 179 -17.14 -3.61 -1.21
C GLY A 179 -17.34 -2.71 0.01
N LEU A 180 -16.68 -1.55 0.07
CA LEU A 180 -16.99 -0.51 1.06
C LEU A 180 -17.89 0.56 0.42
N THR A 181 -19.07 0.75 1.01
CA THR A 181 -20.05 1.75 0.55
C THR A 181 -20.03 2.97 1.47
N PRO A 182 -19.81 4.19 0.93
CA PRO A 182 -19.82 5.42 1.72
C PRO A 182 -21.14 5.61 2.47
N GLY A 183 -21.06 5.96 3.75
CA GLY A 183 -22.22 6.16 4.63
C GLY A 183 -22.92 4.89 5.12
N GLU A 184 -22.50 3.71 4.64
CA GLU A 184 -23.13 2.44 5.00
C GLU A 184 -22.16 1.49 5.70
N SER A 185 -20.95 1.30 5.15
CA SER A 185 -20.01 0.32 5.69
C SER A 185 -19.42 0.77 7.02
N ARG A 186 -19.56 -0.05 8.07
CA ARG A 186 -19.00 0.22 9.40
C ARG A 186 -17.71 -0.56 9.67
N PHE A 187 -16.76 0.07 10.35
CA PHE A 187 -15.47 -0.57 10.68
C PHE A 187 -15.65 -1.81 11.56
N GLY A 188 -16.55 -1.73 12.54
CA GLY A 188 -16.87 -2.85 13.43
C GLY A 188 -17.41 -4.07 12.68
N GLU A 189 -18.29 -3.88 11.70
CA GLU A 189 -18.83 -4.97 10.87
C GLU A 189 -17.74 -5.64 10.03
N GLN A 190 -16.77 -4.85 9.54
CA GLN A 190 -15.62 -5.41 8.83
C GLN A 190 -14.71 -6.22 9.77
N LEU A 191 -14.57 -5.81 11.05
CA LEU A 191 -13.82 -6.58 12.05
C LEU A 191 -14.55 -7.88 12.44
N ASP A 192 -15.86 -7.81 12.64
CA ASP A 192 -16.69 -8.97 13.03
C ASP A 192 -16.68 -10.07 11.95
N ALA A 193 -16.45 -9.71 10.68
CA ALA A 193 -16.27 -10.67 9.59
C ALA A 193 -14.94 -11.43 9.64
N LEU A 194 -13.95 -10.96 10.44
CA LEU A 194 -12.57 -11.45 10.41
C LEU A 194 -12.10 -12.00 11.75
N PHE A 195 -12.68 -11.54 12.86
CA PHE A 195 -12.18 -11.83 14.20
C PHE A 195 -13.32 -12.20 15.15
N ALA A 196 -12.99 -12.97 16.19
CA ALA A 196 -13.93 -13.25 17.26
C ALA A 196 -14.22 -11.98 18.07
N ALA A 197 -15.46 -11.85 18.56
CA ALA A 197 -15.91 -10.66 19.27
C ALA A 197 -15.08 -10.34 20.52
N ASP A 198 -14.73 -11.36 21.31
CA ASP A 198 -13.89 -11.24 22.51
C ASP A 198 -12.49 -10.70 22.19
N ALA A 199 -11.90 -11.10 21.07
CA ALA A 199 -10.63 -10.59 20.59
C ALA A 199 -10.72 -9.12 20.17
N ILE A 200 -11.83 -8.69 19.57
CA ILE A 200 -12.06 -7.29 19.20
C ILE A 200 -12.27 -6.44 20.45
N ASP A 201 -13.11 -6.90 21.39
CA ASP A 201 -13.45 -6.17 22.62
C ASP A 201 -12.23 -5.98 23.53
N ALA A 202 -11.33 -6.97 23.56
CA ALA A 202 -10.05 -6.86 24.28
C ALA A 202 -9.00 -6.00 23.55
N SER A 203 -9.27 -5.56 22.31
CA SER A 203 -8.32 -4.81 21.50
C SER A 203 -8.48 -3.30 21.65
N PRO A 204 -7.41 -2.52 21.39
CA PRO A 204 -7.50 -1.07 21.27
C PRO A 204 -8.46 -0.58 20.15
N LEU A 205 -8.93 -1.46 19.25
CA LEU A 205 -9.81 -1.10 18.14
C LEU A 205 -11.29 -1.05 18.53
N ALA A 206 -11.66 -1.57 19.72
CA ALA A 206 -13.05 -1.59 20.19
C ALA A 206 -13.70 -0.18 20.15
N VAL A 207 -12.91 0.86 20.42
CA VAL A 207 -13.34 2.27 20.40
C VAL A 207 -13.62 2.84 19.01
N SER A 208 -13.34 2.09 17.94
CA SER A 208 -13.53 2.52 16.55
C SER A 208 -14.58 1.71 15.80
N ARG A 209 -15.34 0.85 16.50
CA ARG A 209 -16.34 -0.04 15.87
C ARG A 209 -17.46 0.72 15.17
N ASP A 210 -17.82 1.90 15.68
CA ASP A 210 -18.91 2.74 15.18
C ASP A 210 -18.55 3.56 13.94
N ARG A 211 -17.26 3.64 13.60
CA ARG A 211 -16.76 4.45 12.49
C ARG A 211 -17.31 3.98 11.15
N VAL A 212 -17.69 4.92 10.29
CA VAL A 212 -18.34 4.70 9.01
C VAL A 212 -17.43 5.12 7.87
N TRP A 213 -17.40 4.31 6.82
CA TRP A 213 -16.63 4.60 5.61
C TRP A 213 -17.17 5.86 4.94
N ASN A 214 -16.32 6.85 4.69
CA ASN A 214 -16.72 8.09 4.01
C ASN A 214 -16.30 8.16 2.54
N GLY A 215 -15.81 7.06 1.97
CA GLY A 215 -15.20 7.02 0.63
C GLY A 215 -13.68 7.11 0.62
N ARG A 216 -13.04 7.44 1.76
CA ARG A 216 -11.58 7.54 1.88
C ARG A 216 -11.02 6.85 3.12
N TYR A 217 -11.69 6.97 4.26
CA TYR A 217 -11.32 6.33 5.52
C TYR A 217 -12.57 6.13 6.39
N PHE A 218 -12.47 5.32 7.45
CA PHE A 218 -13.54 5.25 8.43
C PHE A 218 -13.47 6.44 9.40
N ALA A 219 -14.55 7.22 9.48
CA ALA A 219 -14.67 8.43 10.28
C ALA A 219 -15.87 8.29 11.26
N PRO A 220 -15.99 9.14 12.30
CA PRO A 220 -17.30 9.33 12.93
C PRO A 220 -18.37 9.65 11.87
N ASP A 221 -19.58 9.12 12.07
CA ASP A 221 -20.80 9.55 11.36
C ASP A 221 -21.02 11.07 11.53
#